data_AF-A0A9Q4FIM1-F1
#
_entry.id   AF-A0A9Q4FIM1-F1
#
_cell.length_a   1.000
_cell.length_b   1.000
_cell.length_c   1.000
_cell.angle_alpha   90.00
_cell.angle_beta   90.00
_cell.angle_gamma   90.00
#
_symmetry.space_group_name_H-M   'P 1'
#
loop_
_entity.id
_entity.type
_entity.pdbx_description
1 polymer ?
#
loop_
_entity_poly.entity_id
_entity_poly.type
_entity_poly.pdbx_seq_one_letter_code
_entity_poly.pdbx_strand_id
1 'polypeptide(L)'
;VGVNTDGLKASLQTFVDSYNTLVKLTSSLTKGTLSDKGVYTAAALTGDSTPRGLLASIRNQIASATSGAGLNSLSQLGIKTQQSDGTLSLNTTEFTAALNDKKLGGQIDALFNGDSGLVTRITKAIEPYTKADGVLAGKTKSLNTVQKQLADDKEALDRRIETLTATLTKKYNAMDLIVGQLKATGNNITSIFEAMNAQKNAS
;
A
#
# COMPACT_ATOMS: atom_id res chain seq x y z
N VAL A 1 -14.59 -47.84 11.32
CA VAL A 1 -14.22 -46.53 11.89
C VAL A 1 -14.92 -45.47 11.05
N GLY A 2 -15.85 -44.70 11.62
CA GLY A 2 -16.58 -43.66 10.89
C GLY A 2 -15.65 -42.51 10.49
N VAL A 3 -15.96 -41.82 9.38
CA VAL A 3 -15.23 -40.62 8.97
C VAL A 3 -15.37 -39.55 10.06
N ASN A 4 -14.26 -38.93 10.49
CA ASN A 4 -14.29 -37.83 11.45
C ASN A 4 -14.82 -36.54 10.78
N THR A 5 -16.15 -36.47 10.64
CA THR A 5 -16.85 -35.37 9.97
C THR A 5 -16.64 -34.02 10.66
N ASP A 6 -16.62 -33.98 11.99
CA ASP A 6 -16.50 -32.73 12.75
C ASP A 6 -15.10 -32.13 12.64
N GLY A 7 -14.05 -32.97 12.71
CA GLY A 7 -12.67 -32.52 12.49
C GLY A 7 -12.42 -31.99 11.09
N LEU A 8 -12.98 -32.66 10.07
CA LEU A 8 -12.91 -32.20 8.67
C LEU A 8 -13.64 -30.87 8.49
N LYS A 9 -14.85 -30.74 9.06
CA LYS A 9 -15.62 -29.49 9.05
C LYS A 9 -14.83 -28.33 9.66
N ALA A 10 -14.24 -28.54 10.84
CA ALA A 10 -13.45 -27.53 11.52
C ALA A 10 -12.25 -27.08 10.68
N SER A 11 -11.54 -28.04 10.07
CA SER A 11 -10.37 -27.74 9.21
C SER A 11 -10.77 -26.93 7.96
N LEU A 12 -11.89 -27.29 7.32
CA LEU A 12 -12.42 -26.53 6.19
C LEU A 12 -12.87 -25.13 6.59
N GLN A 13 -13.48 -24.98 7.78
CA GLN A 13 -13.86 -23.68 8.31
C GLN A 13 -12.62 -22.80 8.54
N THR A 14 -11.56 -23.35 9.15
CA THR A 14 -10.30 -22.62 9.34
C THR A 14 -9.67 -22.19 8.02
N PHE A 15 -9.72 -23.04 6.98
CA PHE A 15 -9.27 -22.68 5.64
C PHE A 15 -10.08 -21.51 5.05
N VAL A 16 -11.41 -21.58 5.12
CA VAL A 16 -12.33 -20.53 4.67
C VAL A 16 -12.05 -19.22 5.41
N ASP A 17 -11.88 -19.27 6.73
CA ASP A 17 -11.63 -18.09 7.55
C ASP A 17 -10.27 -17.45 7.25
N SER A 18 -9.24 -18.27 7.02
CA SER A 18 -7.89 -17.80 6.67
C SER A 18 -7.90 -17.10 5.30
N TYR A 19 -8.55 -17.69 4.30
CA TYR A 19 -8.73 -17.05 3.00
C TYR A 19 -9.55 -15.74 3.11
N ASN A 20 -10.64 -15.75 3.88
CA ASN A 20 -11.46 -14.56 4.09
C ASN A 20 -10.70 -13.44 4.80
N THR A 21 -9.81 -13.79 5.73
CA THR A 21 -8.90 -12.84 6.37
C THR A 21 -7.98 -12.19 5.34
N LEU A 22 -7.42 -12.97 4.41
CA LEU A 22 -6.60 -12.45 3.33
C LEU A 22 -7.38 -11.52 2.38
N VAL A 23 -8.61 -11.89 1.99
CA VAL A 23 -9.50 -11.05 1.16
C VAL A 23 -9.77 -9.71 1.84
N LYS A 24 -10.09 -9.74 3.13
CA LYS A 24 -10.35 -8.53 3.94
C LYS A 24 -9.11 -7.66 4.06
N LEU A 25 -7.95 -8.26 4.35
CA LEU A 25 -6.68 -7.56 4.42
C LEU A 25 -6.30 -6.90 3.07
N THR A 26 -6.47 -7.64 1.98
CA THR A 26 -6.21 -7.10 0.63
C THR A 26 -7.12 -5.90 0.34
N SER A 27 -8.40 -6.02 0.70
CA SER A 27 -9.38 -4.94 0.50
C SER A 27 -9.05 -3.73 1.37
N SER A 28 -8.72 -3.91 2.64
CA SER A 28 -8.40 -2.80 3.54
C SER A 28 -7.12 -2.07 3.13
N LEU A 29 -6.15 -2.77 2.55
CA LEU A 29 -4.91 -2.16 2.08
C LEU A 29 -5.03 -1.48 0.72
N THR A 30 -5.94 -1.91 -0.15
CA THR A 30 -5.97 -1.45 -1.56
C THR A 30 -7.18 -0.60 -1.93
N LYS A 31 -8.29 -0.68 -1.18
CA LYS A 31 -9.51 0.08 -1.44
C LYS A 31 -9.54 1.33 -0.57
N GLY A 32 -9.39 2.49 -1.20
CA GLY A 32 -9.66 3.77 -0.53
C GLY A 32 -11.12 3.93 -0.14
N THR A 33 -11.37 4.76 0.87
CA THR A 33 -12.71 5.04 1.40
C THR A 33 -13.17 6.42 0.97
N LEU A 34 -14.49 6.61 0.83
CA LEU A 34 -15.09 7.94 0.73
C LEU A 34 -15.77 8.24 2.05
N SER A 35 -15.55 9.44 2.57
CA SER A 35 -16.34 9.96 3.69
C SER A 35 -17.75 10.33 3.25
N ASP A 36 -18.66 10.52 4.21
CA ASP A 36 -20.03 10.97 3.98
C ASP A 36 -20.11 12.33 3.25
N LYS A 37 -19.02 13.11 3.27
CA LYS A 37 -18.88 14.39 2.56
C LYS A 37 -18.24 14.25 1.18
N GLY A 38 -18.09 13.03 0.66
CA GLY A 38 -17.51 12.74 -0.65
C GLY A 38 -15.99 12.88 -0.73
N VAL A 39 -15.30 13.09 0.39
CA VAL A 39 -13.82 13.20 0.41
C VAL A 39 -13.21 11.80 0.35
N TYR A 40 -12.37 11.57 -0.67
CA TYR A 40 -11.64 10.30 -0.87
C TYR A 40 -10.38 10.22 -0.01
N THR A 41 -10.23 9.11 0.72
CA THR A 41 -9.04 8.76 1.48
C THR A 41 -8.43 7.50 0.87
N ALA A 42 -7.21 7.63 0.35
CA ALA A 42 -6.47 6.49 -0.18
C ALA A 42 -6.07 5.52 0.95
N ALA A 43 -6.13 4.22 0.67
CA ALA A 43 -5.54 3.19 1.51
C ALA A 43 -4.02 3.12 1.27
N ALA A 44 -3.28 2.47 2.18
CA ALA A 44 -1.83 2.42 2.16
C ALA A 44 -1.23 1.87 0.85
N LEU A 45 -1.93 0.95 0.19
CA LEU A 45 -1.54 0.33 -1.08
C LEU A 45 -2.54 0.65 -2.20
N THR A 46 -3.24 1.79 -2.14
CA THR A 46 -4.07 2.26 -3.26
C THR A 46 -3.23 2.34 -4.52
N GLY A 47 -3.74 1.76 -5.62
CA GLY A 47 -3.04 1.72 -6.92
C GLY A 47 -2.04 0.57 -7.05
N ASP A 48 -1.66 -0.10 -5.97
CA ASP A 48 -0.81 -1.29 -6.02
C ASP A 48 -1.60 -2.49 -6.58
N SER A 49 -1.02 -3.18 -7.57
CA SER A 49 -1.59 -4.39 -8.15
C SER A 49 -1.12 -5.65 -7.44
N THR A 50 -0.03 -5.60 -6.66
CA THR A 50 0.60 -6.79 -6.08
C THR A 50 -0.29 -7.55 -5.10
N PRO A 51 -1.00 -6.93 -4.14
CA PRO A 51 -1.86 -7.68 -3.22
C PRO A 51 -3.05 -8.32 -3.95
N ARG A 52 -3.60 -7.62 -4.95
CA ARG A 52 -4.71 -8.12 -5.78
C ARG A 52 -4.27 -9.27 -6.69
N GLY A 53 -3.06 -9.21 -7.25
CA GLY A 53 -2.49 -10.28 -8.06
C GLY A 53 -2.20 -11.55 -7.26
N LEU A 54 -1.67 -11.40 -6.03
CA LEU A 54 -1.49 -12.52 -5.09
C LEU A 54 -2.84 -13.18 -4.77
N LEU A 55 -3.85 -12.38 -4.41
CA LEU A 55 -5.19 -12.89 -4.12
C LEU A 55 -5.82 -13.60 -5.33
N ALA A 56 -5.67 -13.04 -6.54
CA ALA A 56 -6.14 -13.67 -7.77
C ALA A 56 -5.45 -15.01 -8.04
N SER A 57 -4.14 -15.10 -7.78
CA SER A 57 -3.37 -16.34 -7.94
C SER A 57 -3.91 -17.46 -7.04
N ILE A 58 -4.21 -17.14 -5.78
CA ILE A 58 -4.82 -18.08 -4.84
C ILE A 58 -6.24 -18.46 -5.28
N ARG A 59 -7.05 -17.46 -5.65
CA ARG A 59 -8.44 -17.67 -6.09
C ARG A 59 -8.52 -18.58 -7.31
N ASN A 60 -7.61 -18.45 -8.26
CA ASN A 60 -7.54 -19.32 -9.43
C ASN A 60 -7.29 -20.79 -9.04
N GLN A 61 -6.45 -21.06 -8.02
CA GLN A 61 -6.21 -22.43 -7.55
C GLN A 61 -7.41 -23.04 -6.81
N ILE A 62 -8.17 -22.20 -6.09
CA ILE A 62 -9.40 -22.56 -5.39
C ILE A 62 -10.53 -22.87 -6.37
N ALA A 63 -10.66 -22.06 -7.43
CA ALA A 63 -11.69 -22.23 -8.45
C ALA A 63 -11.39 -23.37 -9.44
N SER A 64 -10.12 -23.77 -9.58
CA SER A 64 -9.70 -24.83 -10.48
C SER A 64 -10.15 -26.20 -9.97
N ALA A 65 -10.91 -26.92 -10.80
CA ALA A 65 -11.19 -28.33 -10.58
C ALA A 65 -10.01 -29.18 -11.03
N THR A 66 -9.71 -30.23 -10.27
CA THR A 66 -8.72 -31.25 -10.71
C THR A 66 -9.36 -32.19 -11.73
N SER A 67 -8.58 -32.71 -12.67
CA SER A 67 -9.06 -33.73 -13.59
C SER A 67 -9.13 -35.09 -12.89
N GLY A 68 -10.30 -35.74 -12.91
CA GLY A 68 -10.49 -37.06 -12.32
C GLY A 68 -11.94 -37.38 -11.97
N ALA A 69 -12.22 -38.68 -11.74
CA ALA A 69 -13.50 -39.15 -11.20
C ALA A 69 -13.52 -38.98 -9.68
N GLY A 70 -14.63 -38.49 -9.13
CA GLY A 70 -14.81 -38.27 -7.69
C GLY A 70 -14.79 -36.79 -7.29
N LEU A 71 -14.32 -36.51 -6.08
CA LEU A 71 -14.21 -35.19 -5.50
C LEU A 71 -13.06 -34.42 -6.16
N ASN A 72 -13.40 -33.43 -6.98
CA ASN A 72 -12.46 -32.68 -7.79
C ASN A 72 -12.56 -31.16 -7.64
N SER A 73 -13.60 -30.66 -6.95
CA SER A 73 -13.82 -29.23 -6.70
C SER A 73 -14.32 -28.98 -5.28
N LEU A 74 -13.93 -27.84 -4.71
CA LEU A 74 -14.39 -27.37 -3.41
C LEU A 74 -15.91 -27.11 -3.36
N SER A 75 -16.52 -26.78 -4.50
CA SER A 75 -17.97 -26.58 -4.58
C SER A 75 -18.76 -27.86 -4.30
N GLN A 76 -18.18 -29.04 -4.56
CA GLN A 76 -18.80 -30.33 -4.24
C GLN A 76 -18.83 -30.62 -2.72
N LEU A 77 -18.00 -29.91 -1.93
CA LEU A 77 -18.01 -29.92 -0.47
C LEU A 77 -18.85 -28.79 0.14
N GLY A 78 -19.57 -28.03 -0.68
CA GLY A 78 -20.36 -26.88 -0.21
C GLY A 78 -19.54 -25.61 0.05
N ILE A 79 -18.28 -25.55 -0.39
CA ILE A 79 -17.47 -24.32 -0.32
C ILE A 79 -17.72 -23.49 -1.58
N LYS A 80 -18.28 -22.29 -1.41
CA LYS A 80 -18.66 -21.41 -2.53
C LYS A 80 -17.93 -20.08 -2.43
N THR A 81 -17.59 -19.51 -3.58
CA THR A 81 -17.07 -18.14 -3.67
C THR A 81 -18.24 -17.17 -3.80
N GLN A 82 -18.29 -16.17 -2.92
CA GLN A 82 -19.26 -15.10 -2.93
C GLN A 82 -18.92 -14.12 -4.06
N GLN A 83 -19.89 -13.84 -4.92
CA GLN A 83 -19.67 -12.96 -6.09
C GLN A 83 -19.49 -11.50 -5.71
N SER A 84 -20.02 -11.07 -4.56
CA SER A 84 -20.00 -9.67 -4.10
C SER A 84 -18.61 -9.19 -3.70
N ASP A 85 -17.83 -10.03 -3.02
CA ASP A 85 -16.55 -9.65 -2.42
C ASP A 85 -15.43 -10.69 -2.64
N GLY A 86 -15.74 -11.82 -3.28
CA GLY A 86 -14.79 -12.89 -3.53
C GLY A 86 -14.38 -13.68 -2.29
N THR A 87 -15.10 -13.54 -1.16
CA THR A 87 -14.93 -14.38 0.04
C THR A 87 -15.43 -15.80 -0.19
N LEU A 88 -15.03 -16.75 0.65
CA LEU A 88 -15.56 -18.10 0.68
C LEU A 88 -16.62 -18.26 1.77
N SER A 89 -17.61 -19.11 1.50
CA SER A 89 -18.60 -19.58 2.47
C SER A 89 -18.64 -21.10 2.47
N LEU A 90 -18.88 -21.70 3.64
CA LEU A 90 -19.09 -23.14 3.81
C LEU A 90 -20.57 -23.41 4.10
N ASN A 91 -21.26 -24.06 3.16
CA ASN A 91 -22.61 -24.57 3.40
C ASN A 91 -22.52 -25.92 4.13
N THR A 92 -22.81 -25.90 5.42
CA THR A 92 -22.71 -27.08 6.30
C THR A 92 -23.68 -28.20 5.92
N THR A 93 -24.85 -27.86 5.37
CA THR A 93 -25.83 -28.83 4.87
C THR A 93 -25.29 -29.56 3.64
N GLU A 94 -24.77 -28.81 2.65
CA GLU A 94 -24.16 -29.40 1.45
C GLU A 94 -22.90 -30.21 1.79
N PHE A 95 -22.09 -29.75 2.73
CA PHE A 95 -20.94 -30.50 3.24
C PHE A 95 -21.34 -31.83 3.88
N THR A 96 -22.36 -31.82 4.73
CA THR A 96 -22.87 -33.02 5.40
C THR A 96 -23.41 -34.02 4.37
N ALA A 97 -24.15 -33.56 3.36
CA ALA A 97 -24.62 -34.40 2.26
C ALA A 97 -23.46 -34.96 1.41
N ALA A 98 -22.42 -34.17 1.15
CA ALA A 98 -21.23 -34.62 0.42
C ALA A 98 -20.50 -35.76 1.15
N LEU A 99 -20.45 -35.71 2.49
CA LEU A 99 -19.83 -36.76 3.30
C LEU A 99 -20.73 -37.99 3.47
N ASN A 100 -22.00 -37.78 3.81
CA ASN A 100 -22.87 -38.86 4.23
C ASN A 100 -23.57 -39.54 3.05
N ASP A 101 -24.01 -38.78 2.05
CA ASP A 101 -24.80 -39.33 0.94
C ASP A 101 -23.88 -39.69 -0.22
N LYS A 102 -22.97 -38.79 -0.58
CA LYS A 102 -22.02 -38.97 -1.70
C LYS A 102 -20.75 -39.73 -1.31
N LYS A 103 -20.56 -40.02 -0.01
CA LYS A 103 -19.41 -40.77 0.54
C LYS A 103 -18.03 -40.21 0.12
N LEU A 104 -17.92 -38.88 -0.06
CA LEU A 104 -16.70 -38.23 -0.56
C LEU A 104 -15.63 -38.02 0.52
N GLY A 105 -15.92 -38.36 1.79
CA GLY A 105 -15.03 -38.05 2.92
C GLY A 105 -13.61 -38.61 2.80
N GLY A 106 -13.44 -39.81 2.23
CA GLY A 106 -12.13 -40.41 2.02
C GLY A 106 -11.26 -39.72 0.97
N GLN A 107 -11.84 -38.82 0.15
CA GLN A 107 -11.14 -38.13 -0.94
C GLN A 107 -10.75 -36.70 -0.57
N ILE A 108 -11.21 -36.18 0.58
CA ILE A 108 -10.91 -34.80 1.01
C ILE A 108 -9.42 -34.61 1.24
N ASP A 109 -8.75 -35.58 1.87
CA ASP A 109 -7.31 -35.50 2.12
C ASP A 109 -6.51 -35.41 0.81
N ALA A 110 -6.84 -36.24 -0.18
CA ALA A 110 -6.21 -36.20 -1.50
C ALA A 110 -6.44 -34.85 -2.23
N LEU A 111 -7.65 -34.27 -2.11
CA LEU A 111 -7.96 -32.97 -2.72
C LEU A 111 -7.09 -31.84 -2.15
N PHE A 112 -6.80 -31.85 -0.85
CA PHE A 112 -6.06 -30.78 -0.18
C PHE A 112 -4.55 -31.05 -0.12
N ASN A 113 -4.17 -32.24 0.35
CA ASN A 113 -2.80 -32.61 0.74
C ASN A 113 -2.09 -33.52 -0.26
N GLY A 114 -2.77 -34.03 -1.29
CA GLY A 114 -2.12 -34.83 -2.33
C GLY A 114 -1.01 -34.06 -3.06
N ASP A 115 -0.18 -34.77 -3.83
CA ASP A 115 0.95 -34.17 -4.58
C ASP A 115 0.51 -33.04 -5.53
N SER A 116 -0.70 -33.15 -6.08
CA SER A 116 -1.36 -32.11 -6.89
C SER A 116 -2.53 -31.44 -6.16
N GLY A 117 -2.59 -31.60 -4.83
CA GLY A 117 -3.61 -31.06 -3.95
C GLY A 117 -3.59 -29.55 -3.86
N LEU A 118 -4.67 -28.99 -3.34
CA LEU A 118 -4.89 -27.55 -3.26
C LEU A 118 -3.77 -26.82 -2.51
N VAL A 119 -3.27 -27.39 -1.40
CA VAL A 119 -2.21 -26.77 -0.60
C VAL A 119 -0.94 -26.63 -1.43
N THR A 120 -0.50 -27.69 -2.10
CA THR A 120 0.69 -27.68 -2.96
C THR A 120 0.53 -26.66 -4.10
N ARG A 121 -0.65 -26.60 -4.74
CA ARG A 121 -0.91 -25.64 -5.82
C ARG A 121 -0.89 -24.20 -5.33
N ILE A 122 -1.50 -23.91 -4.18
CA ILE A 122 -1.49 -22.57 -3.58
C ILE A 122 -0.06 -22.18 -3.19
N THR A 123 0.68 -23.05 -2.51
CA THR A 123 2.07 -22.78 -2.09
C THR A 123 2.94 -22.43 -3.29
N LYS A 124 2.88 -23.21 -4.38
CA LYS A 124 3.60 -22.91 -5.62
C LYS A 124 3.16 -21.58 -6.25
N ALA A 125 1.86 -21.28 -6.23
CA ALA A 125 1.34 -20.04 -6.80
C ALA A 125 1.77 -18.78 -6.03
N ILE A 126 1.96 -18.88 -4.71
CA ILE A 126 2.35 -17.74 -3.86
C ILE A 126 3.86 -17.62 -3.64
N GLU A 127 4.62 -18.70 -3.88
CA GLU A 127 6.07 -18.74 -3.69
C GLU A 127 6.83 -17.57 -4.36
N PRO A 128 6.53 -17.16 -5.61
CA PRO A 128 7.20 -16.00 -6.22
C PRO A 128 7.01 -14.69 -5.45
N TYR A 129 5.93 -14.57 -4.66
CA TYR A 129 5.65 -13.41 -3.84
C TYR A 129 6.34 -13.48 -2.48
N THR A 130 6.35 -14.66 -1.85
CA THR A 130 6.70 -14.83 -0.42
C THR A 130 8.13 -15.29 -0.18
N LYS A 131 8.82 -15.83 -1.18
CA LYS A 131 10.23 -16.24 -1.04
C LYS A 131 11.13 -15.05 -0.65
N ALA A 132 12.31 -15.35 -0.09
CA ALA A 132 13.21 -14.34 0.48
C ALA A 132 13.63 -13.23 -0.52
N ASP A 133 13.73 -13.57 -1.80
CA ASP A 133 14.03 -12.66 -2.92
C ASP A 133 12.80 -12.41 -3.81
N GLY A 134 11.59 -12.67 -3.29
CA GLY A 134 10.34 -12.58 -4.00
C GLY A 134 9.84 -11.14 -4.18
N VAL A 135 8.67 -11.01 -4.82
CA VAL A 135 8.07 -9.72 -5.15
C VAL A 135 7.89 -8.82 -3.91
N LEU A 136 7.44 -9.39 -2.78
CA LEU A 136 7.21 -8.60 -1.56
C LEU A 136 8.54 -8.09 -0.98
N ALA A 137 9.57 -8.94 -0.93
CA ALA A 137 10.90 -8.54 -0.46
C ALA A 137 11.52 -7.45 -1.35
N GLY A 138 11.43 -7.61 -2.67
CA GLY A 138 11.89 -6.61 -3.63
C GLY A 138 11.16 -5.27 -3.47
N LYS A 139 9.85 -5.28 -3.24
CA LYS A 139 9.06 -4.07 -3.01
C LYS A 139 9.46 -3.37 -1.71
N THR A 140 9.63 -4.12 -0.62
CA THR A 140 10.13 -3.57 0.65
C THR A 140 11.50 -2.92 0.48
N LYS A 141 12.43 -3.58 -0.21
CA LYS A 141 13.76 -3.03 -0.49
C LYS A 141 13.71 -1.73 -1.30
N SER A 142 12.87 -1.69 -2.34
CA SER A 142 12.68 -0.49 -3.17
C SER A 142 12.10 0.67 -2.35
N LEU A 143 11.04 0.41 -1.58
CA LEU A 143 10.42 1.43 -0.72
C LEU A 143 11.39 1.98 0.33
N ASN A 144 12.21 1.12 0.97
CA ASN A 144 13.23 1.57 1.91
C ASN A 144 14.32 2.43 1.23
N THR A 145 14.67 2.10 -0.01
CA THR A 145 15.63 2.87 -0.80
C THR A 145 15.07 4.27 -1.11
N VAL A 146 13.81 4.32 -1.57
CA VAL A 146 13.12 5.59 -1.83
C VAL A 146 12.98 6.42 -0.55
N GLN A 147 12.64 5.78 0.58
CA GLN A 147 12.55 6.46 1.87
C GLN A 147 13.88 7.10 2.27
N LYS A 148 15.00 6.39 2.09
CA LYS A 148 16.33 6.92 2.36
C LYS A 148 16.66 8.10 1.45
N GLN A 149 16.47 7.94 0.13
CA GLN A 149 16.74 9.01 -0.82
C GLN A 149 15.91 10.27 -0.51
N LEU A 150 14.65 10.11 -0.14
CA LEU A 150 13.78 11.24 0.23
C LEU A 150 14.26 11.93 1.51
N ALA A 151 14.86 11.21 2.45
CA ALA A 151 15.46 11.82 3.64
C ALA A 151 16.69 12.64 3.25
N ASP A 152 17.58 12.08 2.42
CA ASP A 152 18.78 12.77 1.93
C ASP A 152 18.41 14.04 1.12
N ASP A 153 17.38 13.96 0.28
CA ASP A 153 16.87 15.09 -0.52
C ASP A 153 16.29 16.20 0.36
N LYS A 154 15.61 15.86 1.46
CA LYS A 154 15.09 16.84 2.43
C LYS A 154 16.23 17.58 3.12
N GLU A 155 17.25 16.88 3.59
CA GLU A 155 18.42 17.52 4.21
C GLU A 155 19.16 18.44 3.23
N ALA A 156 19.30 18.02 1.98
CA ALA A 156 19.90 18.85 0.93
C ALA A 156 19.08 20.11 0.66
N LEU A 157 17.75 19.99 0.62
CA LEU A 157 16.85 21.13 0.46
C LEU A 157 16.95 22.09 1.65
N ASP A 158 16.97 21.59 2.88
CA ASP A 158 17.08 22.41 4.09
C ASP A 158 18.37 23.24 4.09
N ARG A 159 19.52 22.62 3.77
CA ARG A 159 20.81 23.34 3.60
C ARG A 159 20.74 24.44 2.54
N ARG A 160 20.02 24.18 1.44
CA ARG A 160 19.84 25.16 0.35
C ARG A 160 18.98 26.33 0.80
N ILE A 161 17.90 26.07 1.54
CA ILE A 161 17.02 27.10 2.11
C ILE A 161 17.80 27.98 3.08
N GLU A 162 18.62 27.38 3.95
CA GLU A 162 19.46 28.10 4.91
C GLU A 162 20.46 29.01 4.20
N THR A 163 21.20 28.46 3.23
CA THR A 163 22.20 29.22 2.46
C THR A 163 21.56 30.37 1.68
N LEU A 164 20.41 30.12 1.05
CA LEU A 164 19.67 31.13 0.31
C LEU A 164 19.19 32.24 1.26
N THR A 165 18.63 31.87 2.41
CA THR A 165 18.17 32.81 3.44
C THR A 165 19.33 33.69 3.91
N ALA A 166 20.46 33.09 4.30
CA ALA A 166 21.63 33.82 4.75
C ALA A 166 22.17 34.78 3.66
N THR A 167 22.18 34.35 2.41
CA THR A 167 22.60 35.18 1.27
C THR A 167 21.65 36.35 1.06
N LEU A 168 20.33 36.10 1.09
CA LEU A 168 19.32 37.14 0.94
C LEU A 168 19.36 38.14 2.09
N THR A 169 19.52 37.69 3.34
CA THR A 169 19.69 38.58 4.51
C THR A 169 20.92 39.48 4.36
N LYS A 170 22.06 38.92 3.93
CA LYS A 170 23.26 39.73 3.66
C LYS A 170 23.03 40.77 2.57
N LYS A 171 22.35 40.39 1.47
CA LYS A 171 22.00 41.32 0.39
C LYS A 171 21.07 42.43 0.87
N TYR A 172 20.06 42.10 1.67
CA TYR A 172 19.14 43.08 2.25
C TYR A 172 19.88 44.09 3.14
N ASN A 173 20.70 43.60 4.07
CA ASN A 173 21.48 44.47 4.96
C ASN A 173 22.44 45.40 4.16
N ALA A 174 23.06 44.89 3.09
CA ALA A 174 23.90 45.70 2.22
C ALA A 174 23.09 46.75 1.44
N MET A 175 21.90 46.39 0.95
CA MET A 175 21.00 47.35 0.30
C MET A 175 20.53 48.44 1.26
N ASP A 176 20.20 48.09 2.51
CA ASP A 176 19.82 49.07 3.54
C ASP A 176 20.95 50.06 3.85
N LEU A 177 22.19 49.57 3.93
CA LEU A 177 23.36 50.42 4.12
C LEU A 177 23.56 51.40 2.95
N ILE A 178 23.44 50.90 1.71
CA ILE A 178 23.54 51.74 0.51
C ILE A 178 22.43 52.80 0.50
N VAL A 179 21.19 52.43 0.83
CA VAL A 179 20.09 53.39 0.93
C VAL A 179 20.37 54.46 2.00
N GLY A 180 20.92 54.07 3.15
CA GLY A 180 21.34 55.00 4.20
C GLY A 180 22.43 55.98 3.73
N GLN A 181 23.46 55.47 3.05
CA GLN A 181 24.52 56.28 2.46
C GLN A 181 23.98 57.25 1.40
N LEU A 182 23.14 56.78 0.48
CA LEU A 182 22.52 57.61 -0.56
C LEU A 182 21.67 58.73 0.05
N LYS A 183 20.90 58.44 1.12
CA LYS A 183 20.15 59.46 1.85
C LYS A 183 21.08 60.50 2.49
N ALA A 184 22.17 60.08 3.13
CA ALA A 184 23.14 61.01 3.72
C ALA A 184 23.82 61.89 2.66
N THR A 185 24.21 61.31 1.51
CA THR A 185 24.74 62.06 0.37
C THR A 185 23.72 63.06 -0.16
N GLY A 186 22.45 62.65 -0.32
CA GLY A 186 21.36 63.54 -0.72
C GLY A 186 21.20 64.74 0.23
N ASN A 187 21.20 64.48 1.54
CA ASN A 187 21.10 65.55 2.55
C ASN A 187 22.29 66.51 2.50
N ASN A 188 23.52 66.01 2.38
CA ASN A 188 24.72 66.85 2.27
C ASN A 188 24.66 67.75 1.02
N ILE A 189 24.23 67.21 -0.12
CA ILE A 189 24.04 68.00 -1.35
C ILE A 189 23.00 69.10 -1.11
N THR A 190 21.86 68.77 -0.50
CA THR A 190 20.83 69.75 -0.14
C THR A 190 21.40 70.86 0.75
N SER A 191 22.13 70.52 1.80
CA SER A 191 22.75 71.51 2.70
C SER A 191 23.78 72.40 2.00
N ILE A 192 24.58 71.85 1.07
CA ILE A 192 25.51 72.64 0.25
C ILE A 192 24.74 73.65 -0.61
N PHE A 193 23.67 73.21 -1.28
CA PHE A 193 22.82 74.08 -2.10
C PHE A 193 22.14 75.18 -1.27
N GLU A 194 21.64 74.85 -0.08
CA GLU A 194 21.05 75.81 0.85
C GLU A 194 22.08 76.86 1.31
N ALA A 195 23.28 76.43 1.69
CA ALA A 195 24.36 77.32 2.09
C ALA A 195 24.79 78.26 0.94
N MET A 196 24.91 77.72 -0.29
CA MET A 196 25.21 78.52 -1.48
C MET A 196 24.12 79.55 -1.77
N ASN A 197 22.84 79.18 -1.63
CA ASN A 197 21.73 80.12 -1.81
C ASN A 197 21.72 81.20 -0.72
N ALA A 198 22.00 80.85 0.54
CA ALA A 198 22.09 81.81 1.63
C ALA A 198 23.25 82.80 1.44
N GLN A 199 24.42 82.33 0.98
CA GLN A 199 25.57 83.18 0.69
C GLN A 199 25.29 84.14 -0.48
N LYS A 200 24.61 83.66 -1.52
CA LYS A 200 24.17 84.51 -2.65
C LYS A 200 23.19 85.59 -2.23
N ASN A 201 22.30 85.33 -1.28
CA ASN A 201 21.32 86.29 -0.79
C ASN A 201 21.90 87.31 0.21
N ALA A 202 23.08 87.02 0.79
CA ALA A 202 23.78 87.90 1.73
C ALA A 202 24.85 88.80 1.06
N SER A 203 25.06 88.64 -0.25
CA SER A 203 25.96 89.44 -1.10
C SER A 203 25.14 90.39 -1.97
#